data_AF-Q2R3B4-F1
#
_entry.id   AF-Q2R3B4-F1
#
_cell.length_a   1.000
_cell.length_b   1.000
_cell.length_c   1.000
_cell.angle_alpha   90.00
_cell.angle_beta   90.00
_cell.angle_gamma   90.00
#
_symmetry.space_group_name_H-M   'P 1'
#
loop_
_entity.id
_entity.type
_entity.pdbx_description
1 polymer ?
#
loop_
_entity_poly.entity_id
_entity_poly.type
_entity_poly.pdbx_seq_one_letter_code
_entity_poly.pdbx_strand_id
1 'polypeptide(L)'
;MTSTSSENAPDHDHDHDASSPAPATATAAALPPMIPACDPHDGPACLELIEVLTTRAAAVQRRVLAEVLAMNTGTDYLRRFLGDEVVAAAGGEDELAAAFKERVPVVEYEDVKPYIERIANGAPSSLISSKPITELLTSSGTSGGQPKLMPATEEELDRKTFLYNLLVPVMNKYVEGLDEGRGMYLLFVKPEITTASGMVARPVLTSYYKSRHFRRRPDSPYTRYTSPDAAILCPDSRQSMYAQLLCGLARRGEVLRVGAVFASAFLRAVKFLEGHWRALCADIRAGRADPAVVTDAACRGAVDAVLAARADPDLADAIAAECGGASWRGIVRRLWPRTKYIDVIVTGSMAQYIPLLEFYGGGLPLVSTMYASSESYFGINLRPLDPPEEVVYTLLPNMCYYEFIKVEKDGDGEKVRDGEVVDLVGVEVGAYYELVVTTFTGERVCSPFDFFPTSCMGLSTPSDRKING
;
A
#
# COMPACT_ATOMS: atom_id res chain seq x y z
N MET A 1 9.99 61.55 -0.67
CA MET A 1 9.93 62.25 0.63
C MET A 1 10.27 61.21 1.69
N THR A 2 11.57 61.12 2.02
CA THR A 2 12.16 61.45 3.36
C THR A 2 11.82 60.37 4.41
N SER A 3 12.60 59.29 4.60
CA SER A 3 13.89 59.16 5.33
C SER A 3 13.90 59.77 6.74
N THR A 4 14.13 58.95 7.78
CA THR A 4 15.24 59.07 8.77
C THR A 4 15.08 58.10 9.96
N SER A 5 16.02 57.16 10.02
CA SER A 5 16.87 56.61 11.10
C SER A 5 16.73 57.03 12.58
N SER A 6 17.00 56.00 13.42
CA SER A 6 18.01 55.88 14.51
C SER A 6 17.69 56.14 16.01
N GLU A 7 18.24 55.22 16.83
CA GLU A 7 18.86 55.37 18.18
C GLU A 7 18.30 54.55 19.37
N ASN A 8 18.98 53.41 19.60
CA ASN A 8 19.51 52.76 20.82
C ASN A 8 19.08 53.09 22.28
N ALA A 9 18.97 51.95 23.02
CA ALA A 9 19.45 51.64 24.40
C ALA A 9 18.54 51.94 25.62
N PRO A 10 18.74 51.28 26.80
CA PRO A 10 19.22 49.91 27.11
C PRO A 10 18.38 49.15 28.19
N ASP A 11 18.87 47.95 28.55
CA ASP A 11 18.44 46.97 29.55
C ASP A 11 17.71 47.42 30.82
N HIS A 12 16.69 46.64 31.19
CA HIS A 12 16.25 46.48 32.58
C HIS A 12 15.93 45.00 32.87
N ASP A 13 16.77 44.40 33.70
CA ASP A 13 16.53 43.14 34.42
C ASP A 13 15.28 43.27 35.31
N HIS A 14 14.38 42.29 35.19
CA HIS A 14 13.44 41.94 36.25
C HIS A 14 13.32 40.42 36.37
N ASP A 15 13.99 39.90 37.39
CA ASP A 15 13.74 38.59 37.98
C ASP A 15 12.26 38.44 38.37
N HIS A 16 11.60 37.45 37.76
CA HIS A 16 10.37 36.88 38.30
C HIS A 16 10.49 35.37 38.35
N ASP A 17 10.89 34.92 39.53
CA ASP A 17 10.74 33.56 40.04
C ASP A 17 9.25 33.16 39.98
N ALA A 18 8.91 32.25 39.09
CA ALA A 18 7.62 31.58 39.04
C ALA A 18 7.85 30.10 38.73
N SER A 19 7.98 29.30 39.78
CA SER A 19 7.99 27.84 39.72
C SER A 19 6.69 27.34 39.05
N SER A 20 6.77 26.94 37.79
CA SER A 20 5.74 26.12 37.15
C SER A 20 5.94 24.66 37.50
N PRO A 21 4.87 23.90 37.81
CA PRO A 21 4.97 22.51 38.21
C PRO A 21 5.41 21.65 37.02
N ALA A 22 6.32 20.70 37.28
CA ALA A 22 6.75 19.70 36.30
C ALA A 22 5.54 18.92 35.74
N PRO A 23 5.55 18.56 34.44
CA PRO A 23 4.45 17.81 33.85
C PRO A 23 4.41 16.40 34.48
N ALA A 24 3.21 15.99 34.87
CA ALA A 24 2.94 14.67 35.43
C ALA A 24 3.50 13.58 34.52
N THR A 25 4.22 12.64 35.14
CA THR A 25 4.72 11.40 34.53
C THR A 25 3.58 10.68 33.80
N ALA A 26 3.65 10.65 32.48
CA ALA A 26 2.80 9.81 31.65
C ALA A 26 3.05 8.34 32.01
N THR A 27 2.11 7.72 32.71
CA THR A 27 2.05 6.27 32.90
C THR A 27 2.22 5.62 31.52
N ALA A 28 3.26 4.78 31.36
CA ALA A 28 3.58 4.18 30.07
C ALA A 28 2.41 3.33 29.57
N ALA A 29 1.56 3.89 28.70
CA ALA A 29 0.46 3.17 28.08
C ALA A 29 1.02 1.90 27.40
N ALA A 30 0.29 0.79 27.48
CA ALA A 30 0.66 -0.44 26.81
C ALA A 30 0.80 -0.20 25.28
N LEU A 31 1.68 -0.94 24.61
CA LEU A 31 1.76 -0.88 23.15
C LEU A 31 0.47 -1.47 22.54
N PRO A 32 -0.07 -0.90 21.42
CA PRO A 32 -1.23 -1.45 20.72
C PRO A 32 -1.00 -2.93 20.33
N PRO A 33 -2.00 -3.80 20.17
CA PRO A 33 -1.76 -5.18 19.73
C PRO A 33 -1.07 -5.23 18.34
N MET A 34 -0.52 -6.38 17.95
CA MET A 34 0.28 -6.51 16.73
C MET A 34 -0.49 -6.20 15.44
N ILE A 35 -1.77 -6.59 15.42
CA ILE A 35 -2.73 -6.20 14.40
C ILE A 35 -3.81 -5.41 15.15
N PRO A 36 -3.67 -4.08 15.29
CA PRO A 36 -4.70 -3.27 15.91
C PRO A 36 -6.01 -3.36 15.12
N ALA A 37 -7.13 -3.33 15.83
CA ALA A 37 -8.38 -2.95 15.19
C ALA A 37 -8.23 -1.49 14.73
N CYS A 38 -8.46 -1.23 13.44
CA CYS A 38 -8.68 0.12 12.94
C CYS A 38 -10.02 0.13 12.22
N ASP A 39 -10.95 0.89 12.78
CA ASP A 39 -12.20 1.25 12.13
C ASP A 39 -11.91 2.45 11.21
N PRO A 40 -11.98 2.32 9.88
CA PRO A 40 -11.76 3.44 8.97
C PRO A 40 -12.76 4.59 9.15
N HIS A 41 -13.83 4.40 9.94
CA HIS A 41 -14.79 5.44 10.31
C HIS A 41 -14.37 6.27 11.53
N ASP A 42 -13.48 5.74 12.37
CA ASP A 42 -12.93 6.46 13.53
C ASP A 42 -11.58 7.11 13.15
N GLY A 43 -11.69 8.21 12.40
CA GLY A 43 -10.55 9.00 11.95
C GLY A 43 -9.59 9.37 13.11
N PRO A 44 -10.08 9.99 14.20
CA PRO A 44 -9.26 10.33 15.35
C PRO A 44 -8.52 9.14 15.95
N ALA A 45 -9.18 8.01 16.20
CA ALA A 45 -8.54 6.84 16.80
C ALA A 45 -7.48 6.21 15.88
N CYS A 46 -7.74 6.09 14.57
CA CYS A 46 -6.75 5.55 13.65
C CYS A 46 -5.55 6.51 13.44
N LEU A 47 -5.75 7.84 13.51
CA LEU A 47 -4.66 8.82 13.48
C LEU A 47 -3.83 8.78 14.77
N GLU A 48 -4.46 8.67 15.93
CA GLU A 48 -3.77 8.45 17.22
C GLU A 48 -2.97 7.14 17.19
N LEU A 49 -3.53 6.08 16.61
CA LEU A 49 -2.82 4.82 16.43
C LEU A 49 -1.57 4.98 15.56
N ILE A 50 -1.65 5.70 14.43
CA ILE A 50 -0.48 6.00 13.60
C ILE A 50 0.58 6.74 14.44
N GLU A 51 0.18 7.77 15.19
CA GLU A 51 1.09 8.55 16.04
C GLU A 51 1.78 7.69 17.11
N VAL A 52 1.04 6.77 17.74
CA VAL A 52 1.60 5.83 18.72
C VAL A 52 2.59 4.87 18.05
N LEU A 53 2.24 4.33 16.89
CA LEU A 53 3.09 3.39 16.15
C LEU A 53 4.39 4.06 15.70
N THR A 54 4.34 5.29 15.19
CA THR A 54 5.51 6.05 14.71
C THR A 54 6.36 6.58 15.87
N THR A 55 5.75 7.13 16.92
CA THR A 55 6.49 7.68 18.08
C THR A 55 7.18 6.57 18.88
N ARG A 56 6.62 5.37 18.90
CA ARG A 56 7.16 4.21 19.63
C ARG A 56 7.78 3.16 18.70
N ALA A 57 8.20 3.56 17.50
CA ALA A 57 8.68 2.66 16.46
C ALA A 57 9.72 1.64 16.96
N ALA A 58 10.73 2.07 17.74
CA ALA A 58 11.74 1.18 18.30
C ALA A 58 11.16 0.09 19.21
N ALA A 59 10.21 0.47 20.08
CA ALA A 59 9.57 -0.48 21.00
C ALA A 59 8.62 -1.43 20.25
N VAL A 60 7.91 -0.93 19.23
CA VAL A 60 7.06 -1.76 18.37
C VAL A 60 7.91 -2.77 17.59
N GLN A 61 9.03 -2.34 16.97
CA GLN A 61 9.95 -3.21 16.23
C GLN A 61 10.56 -4.31 17.10
N ARG A 62 11.01 -3.98 18.32
CA ARG A 62 11.50 -5.00 19.27
C ARG A 62 10.44 -6.05 19.56
N ARG A 63 9.21 -5.62 19.82
CA ARG A 63 8.09 -6.55 20.07
C ARG A 63 7.75 -7.39 18.84
N VAL A 64 7.78 -6.80 17.63
CA VAL A 64 7.57 -7.53 16.37
C VAL A 64 8.59 -8.65 16.25
N LEU A 65 9.88 -8.34 16.41
CA LEU A 65 10.93 -9.33 16.33
C LEU A 65 10.78 -10.41 17.42
N ALA A 66 10.52 -10.01 18.66
CA ALA A 66 10.29 -10.95 19.76
C ALA A 66 9.15 -11.93 19.44
N GLU A 67 8.03 -11.45 18.89
CA GLU A 67 6.90 -12.29 18.50
C GLU A 67 7.25 -13.23 17.34
N VAL A 68 7.94 -12.72 16.30
CA VAL A 68 8.41 -13.53 15.18
C VAL A 68 9.31 -14.67 15.66
N LEU A 69 10.26 -14.38 16.57
CA LEU A 69 11.17 -15.37 17.12
C LEU A 69 10.45 -16.36 18.06
N ALA A 70 9.56 -15.88 18.92
CA ALA A 70 8.74 -16.74 19.77
C ALA A 70 7.89 -17.72 18.95
N MET A 71 7.39 -17.29 17.81
CA MET A 71 6.62 -18.15 16.91
C MET A 71 7.49 -19.11 16.10
N ASN A 72 8.66 -18.68 15.61
CA ASN A 72 9.35 -19.38 14.53
C ASN A 72 10.69 -19.99 14.93
N THR A 73 11.22 -19.78 16.13
CA THR A 73 12.50 -20.40 16.58
C THR A 73 12.51 -21.93 16.44
N GLY A 74 11.34 -22.58 16.55
CA GLY A 74 11.18 -24.02 16.35
C GLY A 74 11.06 -24.49 14.89
N THR A 75 11.13 -23.60 13.90
CA THR A 75 11.06 -23.96 12.48
C THR A 75 12.41 -24.48 11.99
N ASP A 76 12.41 -25.31 10.94
CA ASP A 76 13.67 -25.88 10.43
C ASP A 76 14.65 -24.80 9.99
N TYR A 77 14.14 -23.70 9.41
CA TYR A 77 14.94 -22.56 8.98
C TYR A 77 15.64 -21.86 10.14
N LEU A 78 14.91 -21.39 11.16
CA LEU A 78 15.53 -20.65 12.27
C LEU A 78 16.33 -21.57 13.21
N ARG A 79 15.89 -22.81 13.43
CA ARG A 79 16.66 -23.79 14.22
C ARG A 79 18.04 -24.05 13.61
N ARG A 80 18.18 -23.98 12.28
CA ARG A 80 19.49 -24.15 11.61
C ARG A 80 20.52 -23.09 12.02
N PHE A 81 20.09 -21.87 12.33
CA PHE A 81 20.98 -20.73 12.62
C PHE A 81 21.10 -20.43 14.11
N LEU A 82 19.98 -20.47 14.83
CA LEU A 82 19.94 -20.23 16.27
C LEU A 82 20.24 -21.52 17.04
N GLY A 83 19.59 -22.62 16.67
CA GLY A 83 19.67 -23.86 17.43
C GLY A 83 18.98 -23.77 18.79
N ASP A 84 18.63 -24.92 19.36
CA ASP A 84 17.89 -24.97 20.63
C ASP A 84 18.74 -24.45 21.81
N GLU A 85 20.07 -24.60 21.74
CA GLU A 85 21.00 -24.14 22.79
C GLU A 85 21.04 -22.62 22.93
N VAL A 86 21.08 -21.88 21.81
CA VAL A 86 21.09 -20.40 21.84
C VAL A 86 19.76 -19.87 22.33
N VAL A 87 18.66 -20.45 21.84
CA VAL A 87 17.31 -20.06 22.25
C VAL A 87 17.15 -20.31 23.76
N ALA A 88 17.65 -21.43 24.29
CA ALA A 88 17.61 -21.72 25.72
C ALA A 88 18.58 -20.86 26.56
N ALA A 89 19.69 -20.41 25.98
CA ALA A 89 20.69 -19.59 26.66
C ALA A 89 20.31 -18.10 26.70
N ALA A 90 19.48 -17.62 25.78
CA ALA A 90 19.03 -16.23 25.75
C ALA A 90 18.21 -15.89 27.01
N GLY A 91 18.73 -14.98 27.83
CA GLY A 91 18.13 -14.53 29.08
C GLY A 91 16.88 -13.65 28.92
N GLY A 92 16.46 -13.37 27.68
CA GLY A 92 15.29 -12.57 27.35
C GLY A 92 15.19 -12.22 25.87
N GLU A 93 14.20 -11.40 25.52
CA GLU A 93 13.91 -11.00 24.13
C GLU A 93 15.08 -10.24 23.48
N ASP A 94 15.75 -9.36 24.22
CA ASP A 94 16.87 -8.55 23.71
C ASP A 94 18.10 -9.40 23.37
N GLU A 95 18.44 -10.39 24.20
CA GLU A 95 19.56 -11.31 23.93
C GLU A 95 19.24 -12.23 22.74
N LEU A 96 18.00 -12.70 22.64
CA LEU A 96 17.57 -13.51 21.50
C LEU A 96 17.56 -12.70 20.19
N ALA A 97 17.14 -11.43 20.24
CA ALA A 97 17.22 -10.51 19.12
C ALA A 97 18.67 -10.23 18.70
N ALA A 98 19.59 -10.08 19.65
CA ALA A 98 21.02 -9.93 19.36
C ALA A 98 21.58 -11.19 18.68
N ALA A 99 21.26 -12.38 19.20
CA ALA A 99 21.65 -13.65 18.60
C ALA A 99 21.06 -13.84 17.19
N PHE A 100 19.82 -13.38 16.96
CA PHE A 100 19.20 -13.37 15.64
C PHE A 100 20.00 -12.53 14.64
N LYS A 101 20.32 -11.28 15.01
CA LYS A 101 21.08 -10.37 14.13
C LYS A 101 22.48 -10.89 13.83
N GLU A 102 23.12 -11.55 14.80
CA GLU A 102 24.46 -12.14 14.68
C GLU A 102 24.48 -13.40 13.82
N ARG A 103 23.52 -14.32 14.02
CA ARG A 103 23.60 -15.69 13.49
C ARG A 103 22.73 -15.96 12.26
N VAL A 104 21.63 -15.23 12.09
CA VAL A 104 20.73 -15.42 10.94
C VAL A 104 21.21 -14.50 9.81
N PRO A 105 21.67 -15.04 8.66
CA PRO A 105 22.18 -14.21 7.58
C PRO A 105 21.06 -13.37 6.96
N VAL A 106 21.42 -12.19 6.43
CA VAL A 106 20.57 -11.50 5.45
C VAL A 106 20.69 -12.28 4.13
N VAL A 107 19.55 -12.71 3.60
CA VAL A 107 19.51 -13.60 2.43
C VAL A 107 18.77 -12.99 1.26
N GLU A 108 19.01 -13.51 0.05
CA GLU A 108 18.23 -13.21 -1.14
C GLU A 108 17.17 -14.30 -1.38
N TYR A 109 16.27 -14.07 -2.33
CA TYR A 109 15.22 -15.04 -2.65
C TYR A 109 15.78 -16.43 -3.03
N GLU A 110 16.89 -16.47 -3.74
CA GLU A 110 17.55 -17.69 -4.19
C GLU A 110 17.96 -18.61 -3.03
N ASP A 111 18.27 -18.06 -1.85
CA ASP A 111 18.68 -18.80 -0.66
C ASP A 111 17.50 -19.47 0.06
N VAL A 112 16.32 -18.84 0.02
CA VAL A 112 15.07 -19.34 0.65
C VAL A 112 14.22 -20.17 -0.30
N LYS A 113 14.38 -19.97 -1.62
CA LYS A 113 13.67 -20.70 -2.68
C LYS A 113 13.60 -22.22 -2.43
N PRO A 114 14.66 -22.93 -1.99
CA PRO A 114 14.56 -24.37 -1.72
C PRO A 114 13.53 -24.75 -0.64
N TYR A 115 13.31 -23.92 0.37
CA TYR A 115 12.29 -24.16 1.39
C TYR A 115 10.89 -23.94 0.83
N ILE A 116 10.73 -22.87 0.06
CA ILE A 116 9.46 -22.50 -0.60
C ILE A 116 9.04 -23.58 -1.61
N GLU A 117 9.98 -24.08 -2.42
CA GLU A 117 9.72 -25.18 -3.36
C GLU A 117 9.33 -26.47 -2.65
N ARG A 118 9.95 -26.79 -1.50
CA ARG A 118 9.55 -27.95 -0.69
C ARG A 118 8.11 -27.80 -0.19
N ILE A 119 7.72 -26.62 0.30
CA ILE A 119 6.33 -26.34 0.74
C ILE A 119 5.36 -26.44 -0.45
N ALA A 120 5.71 -25.86 -1.60
CA ALA A 120 4.93 -25.97 -2.83
C ALA A 120 4.73 -27.43 -3.29
N ASN A 121 5.67 -28.32 -2.95
CA ASN A 121 5.62 -29.76 -3.23
C ASN A 121 5.06 -30.61 -2.08
N GLY A 122 4.55 -30.00 -1.00
CA GLY A 122 3.79 -30.68 0.06
C GLY A 122 4.53 -30.90 1.36
N ALA A 123 5.73 -30.32 1.53
CA ALA A 123 6.39 -30.27 2.83
C ALA A 123 5.60 -29.39 3.82
N PRO A 124 5.71 -29.65 5.14
CA PRO A 124 4.97 -28.90 6.14
C PRO A 124 5.42 -27.44 6.22
N SER A 125 4.52 -26.54 6.61
CA SER A 125 4.81 -25.12 6.82
C SER A 125 5.89 -24.86 7.87
N SER A 126 6.05 -25.79 8.83
CA SER A 126 7.06 -25.77 9.89
C SER A 126 8.51 -25.71 9.38
N LEU A 127 8.74 -25.84 8.07
CA LEU A 127 10.02 -25.52 7.47
C LEU A 127 10.44 -24.07 7.72
N ILE A 128 9.50 -23.13 7.66
CA ILE A 128 9.79 -21.70 7.79
C ILE A 128 8.89 -21.00 8.82
N SER A 129 7.62 -21.42 8.95
CA SER A 129 6.63 -20.79 9.82
C SER A 129 5.95 -21.80 10.73
N SER A 130 5.70 -21.44 11.99
CA SER A 130 4.84 -22.23 12.87
C SER A 130 3.36 -22.16 12.51
N LYS A 131 2.97 -21.17 11.69
CA LYS A 131 1.61 -21.03 11.17
C LYS A 131 1.47 -21.73 9.81
N PRO A 132 0.27 -22.25 9.47
CA PRO A 132 0.04 -22.85 8.17
C PRO A 132 0.23 -21.83 7.03
N ILE A 133 1.06 -22.19 6.04
CA ILE A 133 1.12 -21.47 4.76
C ILE A 133 -0.12 -21.85 3.96
N THR A 134 -0.96 -20.87 3.67
CA THR A 134 -2.27 -21.05 3.04
C THR A 134 -2.22 -20.91 1.52
N GLU A 135 -1.30 -20.08 1.02
CA GLU A 135 -1.07 -19.84 -0.39
C GLU A 135 0.34 -19.30 -0.64
N LEU A 136 0.73 -19.23 -1.93
CA LEU A 136 1.97 -18.60 -2.37
C LEU A 136 1.65 -17.36 -3.21
N LEU A 137 2.20 -16.21 -2.84
CA LEU A 137 2.00 -14.96 -3.52
C LEU A 137 3.06 -14.77 -4.60
N THR A 138 2.66 -14.66 -5.86
CA THR A 138 3.60 -14.45 -6.97
C THR A 138 4.00 -12.98 -7.04
N SER A 139 5.29 -12.69 -6.83
CA SER A 139 5.87 -11.36 -7.01
C SER A 139 6.02 -11.02 -8.50
N SER A 140 6.01 -9.72 -8.84
CA SER A 140 6.38 -9.27 -10.18
C SER A 140 7.88 -9.39 -10.45
N GLY A 141 8.69 -9.46 -9.40
CA GLY A 141 10.10 -9.83 -9.51
C GLY A 141 10.26 -11.29 -9.91
N THR A 142 11.26 -11.57 -10.75
CA THR A 142 11.54 -12.93 -11.22
C THR A 142 12.87 -13.47 -10.68
N SER A 143 12.95 -14.79 -10.56
CA SER A 143 14.18 -15.55 -10.27
C SER A 143 14.26 -16.68 -11.29
N GLY A 144 15.32 -16.70 -12.12
CA GLY A 144 15.43 -17.65 -13.24
C GLY A 144 14.30 -17.53 -14.27
N GLY A 145 13.74 -16.33 -14.46
CA GLY A 145 12.64 -16.07 -15.41
C GLY A 145 11.24 -16.46 -14.90
N GLN A 146 11.12 -17.06 -13.71
CA GLN A 146 9.83 -17.36 -13.08
C GLN A 146 9.52 -16.34 -11.98
N PRO A 147 8.24 -15.98 -11.76
CA PRO A 147 7.84 -15.15 -10.63
C PRO A 147 8.33 -15.72 -9.31
N LYS A 148 8.88 -14.88 -8.43
CA LYS A 148 9.21 -15.27 -7.06
C LYS A 148 7.93 -15.65 -6.30
N LEU A 149 7.95 -16.72 -5.52
CA LEU A 149 6.81 -17.24 -4.76
C LEU A 149 6.99 -16.88 -3.29
N MET A 150 6.08 -16.10 -2.72
CA MET A 150 6.19 -15.63 -1.33
C MET A 150 5.16 -16.35 -0.45
N PRO A 151 5.59 -17.08 0.58
CA PRO A 151 4.66 -17.80 1.46
C PRO A 151 3.76 -16.84 2.24
N ALA A 152 2.46 -17.13 2.32
CA ALA A 152 1.50 -16.31 3.05
C ALA A 152 0.62 -17.12 4.01
N THR A 153 0.41 -16.55 5.20
CA THR A 153 -0.50 -17.06 6.22
C THR A 153 -1.83 -16.30 6.19
N GLU A 154 -2.82 -16.79 6.92
CA GLU A 154 -4.10 -16.09 7.07
C GLU A 154 -3.94 -14.78 7.86
N GLU A 155 -3.08 -14.73 8.87
CA GLU A 155 -2.82 -13.52 9.66
C GLU A 155 -2.14 -12.41 8.84
N GLU A 156 -1.35 -12.76 7.82
CA GLU A 156 -0.75 -11.77 6.92
C GLU A 156 -1.81 -11.05 6.10
N LEU A 157 -2.93 -11.72 5.77
CA LEU A 157 -4.05 -11.08 5.10
C LEU A 157 -4.77 -10.09 6.03
N ASP A 158 -4.89 -10.39 7.32
CA ASP A 158 -5.42 -9.44 8.33
C ASP A 158 -4.54 -8.18 8.43
N ARG A 159 -3.20 -8.33 8.40
CA ARG A 159 -2.26 -7.18 8.36
C ARG A 159 -2.43 -6.33 7.12
N LYS A 160 -2.62 -6.94 5.95
CA LYS A 160 -2.86 -6.23 4.69
C LYS A 160 -4.15 -5.41 4.77
N THR A 161 -5.23 -5.98 5.31
CA THR A 161 -6.48 -5.24 5.54
C THR A 161 -6.31 -4.10 6.54
N PHE A 162 -5.54 -4.30 7.60
CA PHE A 162 -5.21 -3.24 8.56
C PHE A 162 -4.56 -2.03 7.86
N LEU A 163 -3.55 -2.24 7.02
CA LEU A 163 -2.92 -1.15 6.28
C LEU A 163 -3.93 -0.41 5.38
N TYR A 164 -4.78 -1.16 4.66
CA TYR A 164 -5.82 -0.54 3.83
C TYR A 164 -6.79 0.34 4.63
N ASN A 165 -7.16 -0.06 5.84
CA ASN A 165 -8.05 0.71 6.69
C ASN A 165 -7.43 2.06 7.12
N LEU A 166 -6.10 2.13 7.27
CA LEU A 166 -5.40 3.37 7.63
C LEU A 166 -5.39 4.42 6.51
N LEU A 167 -5.50 4.02 5.25
CA LEU A 167 -5.45 4.94 4.11
C LEU A 167 -6.60 5.97 4.14
N VAL A 168 -7.76 5.54 4.63
CA VAL A 168 -8.99 6.34 4.65
C VAL A 168 -8.89 7.50 5.65
N PRO A 169 -8.61 7.28 6.95
CA PRO A 169 -8.37 8.34 7.92
C PRO A 169 -7.31 9.35 7.48
N VAL A 170 -6.19 8.87 6.92
CA VAL A 170 -5.12 9.75 6.43
C VAL A 170 -5.63 10.64 5.30
N MET A 171 -6.31 10.07 4.29
CA MET A 171 -6.85 10.87 3.19
C MET A 171 -7.90 11.89 3.65
N ASN A 172 -8.78 11.51 4.59
CA ASN A 172 -9.85 12.38 5.07
C ASN A 172 -9.33 13.64 5.79
N LYS A 173 -8.07 13.65 6.28
CA LYS A 173 -7.40 14.86 6.80
C LYS A 173 -7.21 15.93 5.71
N TYR A 174 -7.06 15.51 4.45
CA TYR A 174 -6.72 16.37 3.32
C TYR A 174 -7.89 16.61 2.37
N VAL A 175 -8.80 15.65 2.25
CA VAL A 175 -9.90 15.68 1.30
C VAL A 175 -11.20 15.33 2.02
N GLU A 176 -11.97 16.36 2.37
CA GLU A 176 -13.27 16.20 3.03
C GLU A 176 -14.32 15.59 2.11
N GLY A 177 -15.37 14.98 2.68
CA GLY A 177 -16.57 14.54 1.96
C GLY A 177 -16.32 13.43 0.94
N LEU A 178 -15.39 12.49 1.20
CA LEU A 178 -15.17 11.30 0.37
C LEU A 178 -16.22 10.20 0.59
N ASP A 179 -16.94 10.28 1.70
CA ASP A 179 -18.05 9.41 2.10
C ASP A 179 -19.37 9.75 1.38
N GLU A 180 -19.46 10.91 0.74
CA GLU A 180 -20.64 11.39 0.00
C GLU A 180 -20.77 10.83 -1.43
N GLY A 181 -19.93 9.87 -1.80
CA GLY A 181 -19.88 9.36 -3.16
C GLY A 181 -19.13 8.04 -3.30
N ARG A 182 -18.55 7.82 -4.48
CA ARG A 182 -17.91 6.56 -4.85
C ARG A 182 -16.48 6.75 -5.32
N GLY A 183 -15.69 5.70 -5.14
CA GLY A 183 -14.42 5.51 -5.81
C GLY A 183 -14.58 4.73 -7.11
N MET A 184 -14.09 5.25 -8.23
CA MET A 184 -13.96 4.50 -9.46
C MET A 184 -12.55 3.89 -9.54
N TYR A 185 -12.41 2.68 -9.01
CA TYR A 185 -11.16 1.92 -9.04
C TYR A 185 -11.23 0.82 -10.08
N LEU A 186 -10.22 0.77 -10.95
CA LEU A 186 -10.05 -0.25 -11.97
C LEU A 186 -9.15 -1.35 -11.42
N LEU A 187 -9.79 -2.41 -10.91
CA LEU A 187 -9.14 -3.48 -10.16
C LEU A 187 -9.23 -4.79 -10.96
N PHE A 188 -8.13 -5.53 -11.06
CA PHE A 188 -8.06 -6.70 -11.93
C PHE A 188 -7.46 -7.90 -11.21
N VAL A 189 -8.17 -9.03 -11.26
CA VAL A 189 -7.57 -10.34 -10.95
C VAL A 189 -6.65 -10.79 -12.09
N LYS A 190 -5.74 -11.71 -11.76
CA LYS A 190 -4.81 -12.34 -12.68
C LYS A 190 -4.95 -13.86 -12.63
N PRO A 191 -4.41 -14.58 -13.64
CA PRO A 191 -4.38 -16.03 -13.62
C PRO A 191 -3.70 -16.56 -12.35
N GLU A 192 -4.18 -17.71 -11.89
CA GLU A 192 -3.67 -18.43 -10.72
C GLU A 192 -3.10 -19.77 -11.21
N ILE A 193 -2.07 -20.25 -10.53
CA ILE A 193 -1.51 -21.58 -10.77
C ILE A 193 -1.74 -22.44 -9.53
N THR A 194 -1.68 -23.74 -9.70
CA THR A 194 -1.76 -24.72 -8.62
C THR A 194 -0.44 -25.47 -8.55
N THR A 195 0.17 -25.52 -7.37
CA THR A 195 1.43 -26.25 -7.15
C THR A 195 1.19 -27.76 -7.14
N ALA A 196 2.27 -28.55 -7.12
CA ALA A 196 2.18 -30.01 -7.07
C ALA A 196 1.44 -30.54 -5.83
N SER A 197 1.45 -29.79 -4.72
CA SER A 197 0.70 -30.12 -3.50
C SER A 197 -0.78 -29.72 -3.53
N GLY A 198 -1.24 -29.02 -4.56
CA GLY A 198 -2.59 -28.44 -4.63
C GLY A 198 -2.69 -27.02 -4.04
N MET A 199 -1.58 -26.43 -3.56
CA MET A 199 -1.57 -25.06 -3.04
C MET A 199 -1.77 -24.05 -4.18
N VAL A 200 -2.52 -22.98 -3.92
CA VAL A 200 -2.73 -21.92 -4.90
C VAL A 200 -1.54 -20.97 -4.90
N ALA A 201 -1.05 -20.63 -6.10
CA ALA A 201 -0.07 -19.57 -6.31
C ALA A 201 -0.65 -18.46 -7.19
N ARG A 202 -0.64 -17.21 -6.72
CA ARG A 202 -1.29 -16.08 -7.41
C ARG A 202 -0.76 -14.72 -6.98
N PRO A 203 -0.96 -13.64 -7.75
CA PRO A 203 -0.54 -12.31 -7.31
C PRO A 203 -1.27 -11.84 -6.05
N VAL A 204 -0.58 -11.09 -5.18
CA VAL A 204 -1.11 -10.60 -3.89
C VAL A 204 -2.46 -9.89 -4.00
N LEU A 205 -2.65 -9.05 -5.03
CA LEU A 205 -3.93 -8.36 -5.24
C LEU A 205 -5.04 -9.32 -5.69
N THR A 206 -4.72 -10.38 -6.44
CA THR A 206 -5.70 -11.41 -6.80
C THR A 206 -6.14 -12.19 -5.56
N SER A 207 -5.19 -12.51 -4.67
CA SER A 207 -5.51 -13.07 -3.35
C SER A 207 -6.43 -12.15 -2.56
N TYR A 208 -6.06 -10.87 -2.43
CA TYR A 208 -6.85 -9.90 -1.69
C TYR A 208 -8.28 -9.75 -2.23
N TYR A 209 -8.47 -9.54 -3.53
CA TYR A 209 -9.80 -9.36 -4.13
C TYR A 209 -10.67 -10.61 -4.01
N LYS A 210 -10.08 -11.82 -4.00
CA LYS A 210 -10.83 -13.08 -3.81
C LYS A 210 -11.09 -13.43 -2.36
N SER A 211 -10.43 -12.76 -1.42
CA SER A 211 -10.55 -13.02 0.00
C SER A 211 -11.89 -12.60 0.60
N ARG A 212 -12.16 -13.08 1.82
CA ARG A 212 -13.29 -12.61 2.63
C ARG A 212 -13.18 -11.11 2.99
N HIS A 213 -11.97 -10.59 3.12
CA HIS A 213 -11.71 -9.20 3.51
C HIS A 213 -12.16 -8.21 2.44
N PHE A 214 -12.12 -8.62 1.17
CA PHE A 214 -12.67 -7.83 0.09
C PHE A 214 -14.14 -8.18 -0.16
N ARG A 215 -14.45 -9.46 -0.41
CA ARG A 215 -15.79 -9.89 -0.89
C ARG A 215 -16.89 -9.80 0.16
N ARG A 216 -16.52 -9.85 1.44
CA ARG A 216 -17.45 -9.74 2.58
C ARG A 216 -17.05 -8.55 3.47
N ARG A 217 -16.44 -7.52 2.87
CA ARG A 217 -16.11 -6.28 3.57
C ARG A 217 -17.37 -5.67 4.19
N PRO A 218 -17.29 -5.10 5.40
CA PRO A 218 -18.40 -4.33 5.97
C PRO A 218 -18.84 -3.21 5.02
N ASP A 219 -20.12 -2.83 5.05
CA ASP A 219 -20.54 -1.62 4.33
C ASP A 219 -19.84 -0.42 4.95
N SER A 220 -19.13 0.32 4.11
CA SER A 220 -18.36 1.48 4.51
C SER A 220 -18.48 2.50 3.40
N PRO A 221 -18.91 3.75 3.67
CA PRO A 221 -18.92 4.81 2.66
C PRO A 221 -17.60 4.94 1.88
N TYR A 222 -16.46 4.68 2.53
CA TYR A 222 -15.13 4.77 1.92
C TYR A 222 -14.73 3.54 1.07
N THR A 223 -15.50 2.46 1.05
CA THR A 223 -15.28 1.30 0.17
C THR A 223 -16.40 1.11 -0.87
N ARG A 224 -17.25 2.13 -1.03
CA ARG A 224 -18.26 2.18 -2.09
C ARG A 224 -17.61 2.43 -3.44
N TYR A 225 -17.33 1.35 -4.16
CA TYR A 225 -16.81 1.43 -5.52
C TYR A 225 -17.93 1.51 -6.56
N THR A 226 -17.58 2.00 -7.76
CA THR A 226 -18.46 1.90 -8.95
C THR A 226 -18.51 0.48 -9.48
N SER A 227 -17.37 -0.21 -9.45
CA SER A 227 -17.18 -1.56 -9.97
C SER A 227 -17.80 -2.60 -9.03
N PRO A 228 -18.75 -3.44 -9.49
CA PRO A 228 -19.21 -4.57 -8.69
C PRO A 228 -18.12 -5.63 -8.58
N ASP A 229 -18.10 -6.37 -7.46
CA ASP A 229 -17.10 -7.42 -7.20
C ASP A 229 -17.04 -8.45 -8.34
N ALA A 230 -18.18 -8.82 -8.94
CA ALA A 230 -18.21 -9.75 -10.08
C ALA A 230 -17.48 -9.23 -11.33
N ALA A 231 -17.46 -7.91 -11.56
CA ALA A 231 -16.70 -7.31 -12.66
C ALA A 231 -15.19 -7.30 -12.35
N ILE A 232 -14.81 -7.09 -11.10
CA ILE A 232 -13.39 -7.14 -10.64
C ILE A 232 -12.85 -8.58 -10.72
N LEU A 233 -13.69 -9.55 -10.36
CA LEU A 233 -13.36 -10.97 -10.31
C LEU A 233 -13.52 -11.69 -11.66
N CYS A 234 -13.93 -10.98 -12.71
CA CYS A 234 -14.07 -11.53 -14.04
C CYS A 234 -12.69 -12.01 -14.57
N PRO A 235 -12.52 -13.30 -14.93
CA PRO A 235 -11.23 -13.83 -15.37
C PRO A 235 -10.74 -13.22 -16.68
N ASP A 236 -11.67 -12.80 -17.55
CA ASP A 236 -11.34 -12.12 -18.79
C ASP A 236 -11.09 -10.62 -18.52
N SER A 237 -9.82 -10.24 -18.58
CA SER A 237 -9.39 -8.85 -18.35
C SER A 237 -10.05 -7.81 -19.27
N ARG A 238 -10.41 -8.19 -20.52
CA ARG A 238 -11.08 -7.28 -21.46
C ARG A 238 -12.53 -7.07 -21.06
N GLN A 239 -13.23 -8.13 -20.67
CA GLN A 239 -14.60 -8.04 -20.16
C GLN A 239 -14.66 -7.29 -18.83
N SER A 240 -13.74 -7.59 -17.91
CA SER A 240 -13.53 -6.88 -16.65
C SER A 240 -13.34 -5.37 -16.88
N MET A 241 -12.42 -4.99 -17.77
CA MET A 241 -12.16 -3.58 -18.12
C MET A 241 -13.41 -2.88 -18.64
N TYR A 242 -14.09 -3.51 -19.61
CA TYR A 242 -15.30 -2.95 -20.22
C TYR A 242 -16.41 -2.76 -19.18
N ALA A 243 -16.69 -3.80 -18.39
CA ALA A 243 -17.70 -3.79 -17.34
C ALA A 243 -17.45 -2.71 -16.28
N GLN A 244 -16.21 -2.57 -15.82
CA GLN A 244 -15.85 -1.58 -14.80
C GLN A 244 -15.94 -0.14 -15.33
N LEU A 245 -15.48 0.11 -16.56
CA LEU A 245 -15.64 1.41 -17.21
C LEU A 245 -17.11 1.74 -17.42
N LEU A 246 -17.93 0.78 -17.86
CA LEU A 246 -19.37 0.95 -18.05
C LEU A 246 -20.06 1.36 -16.74
N CYS A 247 -19.76 0.66 -15.64
CA CYS A 247 -20.29 1.00 -14.31
C CYS A 247 -19.79 2.38 -13.83
N GLY A 248 -18.52 2.71 -14.09
CA GLY A 248 -17.93 4.00 -13.75
C GLY A 248 -18.57 5.17 -14.50
N LEU A 249 -18.89 4.99 -15.78
CA LEU A 249 -19.59 5.97 -16.61
C LEU A 249 -21.06 6.11 -16.21
N ALA A 250 -21.76 5.00 -15.98
CA ALA A 250 -23.15 4.99 -15.53
C ALA A 250 -23.35 5.75 -14.21
N ARG A 251 -22.36 5.66 -13.30
CA ARG A 251 -22.37 6.35 -12.00
C ARG A 251 -21.50 7.60 -11.98
N ARG A 252 -21.22 8.24 -13.13
CA ARG A 252 -20.24 9.34 -13.22
C ARG A 252 -20.51 10.51 -12.26
N GLY A 253 -21.79 10.76 -11.96
CA GLY A 253 -22.23 11.82 -11.04
C GLY A 253 -21.96 11.53 -9.55
N GLU A 254 -21.61 10.29 -9.20
CA GLU A 254 -21.29 9.86 -7.84
C GLU A 254 -19.77 9.79 -7.59
N VAL A 255 -18.94 9.86 -8.63
CA VAL A 255 -17.49 9.60 -8.55
C VAL A 255 -16.74 10.78 -7.95
N LEU A 256 -16.08 10.54 -6.82
CA LEU A 256 -15.26 11.52 -6.10
C LEU A 256 -13.77 11.29 -6.24
N ARG A 257 -13.36 10.10 -6.66
CA ARG A 257 -11.96 9.72 -6.87
C ARG A 257 -11.91 8.62 -7.90
N VAL A 258 -10.89 8.65 -8.75
CA VAL A 258 -10.65 7.64 -9.79
C VAL A 258 -9.28 7.03 -9.56
N GLY A 259 -9.06 5.79 -9.97
CA GLY A 259 -7.76 5.18 -9.74
C GLY A 259 -7.59 3.76 -10.26
N ALA A 260 -6.38 3.28 -10.08
CA ALA A 260 -5.95 1.89 -10.24
C ALA A 260 -4.70 1.70 -9.37
N VAL A 261 -4.25 0.46 -9.16
CA VAL A 261 -3.02 0.26 -8.35
C VAL A 261 -1.81 0.99 -8.95
N PHE A 262 -1.62 0.90 -10.27
CA PHE A 262 -0.50 1.52 -10.97
C PHE A 262 -0.97 2.51 -12.04
N ALA A 263 -0.19 3.58 -12.25
CA ALA A 263 -0.40 4.55 -13.32
C ALA A 263 -0.62 3.88 -14.69
N SER A 264 0.19 2.87 -15.01
CA SER A 264 0.09 2.11 -16.28
C SER A 264 -1.25 1.37 -16.46
N ALA A 265 -1.87 0.90 -15.37
CA ALA A 265 -3.17 0.25 -15.43
C ALA A 265 -4.29 1.26 -15.71
N PHE A 266 -4.25 2.41 -15.02
CA PHE A 266 -5.21 3.49 -15.24
C PHE A 266 -5.12 4.05 -16.67
N LEU A 267 -3.91 4.31 -17.17
CA LEU A 267 -3.70 4.82 -18.54
C LEU A 267 -4.15 3.82 -19.61
N ARG A 268 -3.94 2.52 -19.40
CA ARG A 268 -4.50 1.48 -20.29
C ARG A 268 -6.03 1.53 -20.33
N ALA A 269 -6.69 1.83 -19.21
CA ALA A 269 -8.13 1.97 -19.17
C ALA A 269 -8.61 3.24 -19.89
N VAL A 270 -7.90 4.37 -19.76
CA VAL A 270 -8.19 5.58 -20.54
C VAL A 270 -8.05 5.27 -22.04
N LYS A 271 -6.99 4.55 -22.45
CA LYS A 271 -6.81 4.17 -23.86
C LYS A 271 -7.86 3.17 -24.33
N PHE A 272 -8.28 2.25 -23.46
CA PHE A 272 -9.37 1.32 -23.75
C PHE A 272 -10.69 2.07 -23.98
N LEU A 273 -10.99 3.05 -23.14
CA LEU A 273 -12.15 3.92 -23.27
C LEU A 273 -12.12 4.70 -24.61
N GLU A 274 -10.97 5.24 -25.00
CA GLU A 274 -10.79 5.91 -26.30
C GLU A 274 -11.18 5.03 -27.49
N GLY A 275 -10.87 3.72 -27.43
CA GLY A 275 -11.24 2.77 -28.47
C GLY A 275 -12.68 2.24 -28.41
N HIS A 276 -13.38 2.35 -27.27
CA HIS A 276 -14.65 1.66 -27.03
C HIS A 276 -15.79 2.55 -26.54
N TRP A 277 -15.60 3.87 -26.41
CA TRP A 277 -16.62 4.78 -25.86
C TRP A 277 -17.96 4.71 -26.60
N ARG A 278 -17.97 4.46 -27.92
CA ARG A 278 -19.21 4.33 -28.70
C ARG A 278 -20.05 3.13 -28.26
N ALA A 279 -19.40 1.99 -28.00
CA ALA A 279 -20.06 0.78 -27.50
C ALA A 279 -20.56 1.00 -26.06
N LEU A 280 -19.73 1.61 -25.21
CA LEU A 280 -20.10 1.95 -23.84
C LEU A 280 -21.32 2.90 -23.79
N CYS A 281 -21.36 3.94 -24.64
CA CYS A 281 -22.52 4.82 -24.79
C CYS A 281 -23.77 4.07 -25.30
N ALA A 282 -23.61 3.12 -26.22
CA ALA A 282 -24.73 2.31 -26.71
C ALA A 282 -25.34 1.45 -25.60
N ASP A 283 -24.50 0.85 -24.76
CA ASP A 283 -24.94 0.03 -23.62
C ASP A 283 -25.62 0.86 -22.53
N ILE A 284 -25.09 2.05 -22.23
CA ILE A 284 -25.74 3.01 -21.30
C ILE A 284 -27.12 3.42 -21.84
N ARG A 285 -27.20 3.75 -23.13
CA ARG A 285 -28.47 4.08 -23.79
C ARG A 285 -29.44 2.91 -23.77
N ALA A 286 -28.97 1.68 -23.92
CA ALA A 286 -29.80 0.48 -23.87
C ALA A 286 -30.19 0.08 -22.43
N GLY A 287 -29.46 0.55 -21.42
CA GLY A 287 -29.64 0.19 -20.01
C GLY A 287 -29.21 -1.26 -19.70
N ARG A 288 -28.31 -1.84 -20.50
CA ARG A 288 -27.78 -3.20 -20.32
C ARG A 288 -26.45 -3.37 -21.05
N ALA A 289 -25.60 -4.25 -20.56
CA ALA A 289 -24.36 -4.60 -21.26
C ALA A 289 -24.65 -5.50 -22.47
N ASP A 290 -23.93 -5.29 -23.58
CA ASP A 290 -24.01 -6.18 -24.73
C ASP A 290 -23.54 -7.61 -24.35
N PRO A 291 -24.39 -8.65 -24.46
CA PRO A 291 -24.00 -10.03 -24.15
C PRO A 291 -22.91 -10.59 -25.06
N ALA A 292 -22.65 -9.98 -26.23
CA ALA A 292 -21.53 -10.32 -27.09
C ALA A 292 -20.20 -9.72 -26.61
N VAL A 293 -20.25 -8.62 -25.84
CA VAL A 293 -19.06 -7.95 -25.27
C VAL A 293 -18.74 -8.49 -23.88
N VAL A 294 -19.75 -8.61 -23.02
CA VAL A 294 -19.63 -9.19 -21.67
C VAL A 294 -20.32 -10.55 -21.68
N THR A 295 -19.56 -11.58 -22.04
CA THR A 295 -20.04 -12.95 -22.17
C THR A 295 -20.19 -13.65 -20.83
N ASP A 296 -19.34 -13.32 -19.85
CA ASP A 296 -19.40 -13.83 -18.48
C ASP A 296 -20.74 -13.45 -17.81
N ALA A 297 -21.50 -14.46 -17.40
CA ALA A 297 -22.87 -14.27 -16.92
C ALA A 297 -22.94 -13.55 -15.57
N ALA A 298 -21.99 -13.80 -14.67
CA ALA A 298 -21.96 -13.18 -13.35
C ALA A 298 -21.56 -11.70 -13.45
N CYS A 299 -20.55 -11.39 -14.25
CA CYS A 299 -20.14 -10.04 -14.59
C CYS A 299 -21.28 -9.26 -15.24
N ARG A 300 -21.89 -9.82 -16.31
CA ARG A 300 -23.01 -9.18 -17.01
C ARG A 300 -24.19 -8.92 -16.08
N GLY A 301 -24.63 -9.90 -15.30
CA GLY A 301 -25.74 -9.73 -14.36
C GLY A 301 -25.49 -8.64 -13.32
N ALA A 302 -24.25 -8.53 -12.83
CA ALA A 302 -23.88 -7.47 -11.88
C ALA A 302 -23.82 -6.08 -12.53
N VAL A 303 -23.35 -5.97 -13.78
CA VAL A 303 -23.34 -4.72 -14.53
C VAL A 303 -24.76 -4.28 -14.88
N ASP A 304 -25.61 -5.19 -15.33
CA ASP A 304 -27.02 -4.91 -15.61
C ASP A 304 -27.76 -4.44 -14.35
N ALA A 305 -27.41 -4.97 -13.17
CA ALA A 305 -27.92 -4.49 -11.89
C ALA A 305 -27.45 -3.06 -11.53
N VAL A 306 -26.24 -2.66 -11.96
CA VAL A 306 -25.77 -1.27 -11.81
C VAL A 306 -26.53 -0.34 -12.77
N LEU A 307 -26.80 -0.80 -13.99
CA LEU A 307 -27.59 -0.10 -15.00
C LEU A 307 -29.11 -0.19 -14.76
N ALA A 308 -29.56 -0.81 -13.66
CA ALA A 308 -30.97 -1.11 -13.39
C ALA A 308 -31.87 0.14 -13.28
N ALA A 309 -31.29 1.33 -13.11
CA ALA A 309 -31.94 2.57 -13.46
C ALA A 309 -31.95 2.69 -14.99
N ARG A 310 -33.04 2.18 -15.61
CA ARG A 310 -33.41 2.15 -17.04
C ARG A 310 -32.56 3.04 -17.97
N ALA A 311 -32.30 2.53 -19.19
CA ALA A 311 -31.87 3.26 -20.39
C ALA A 311 -31.75 4.78 -20.23
N ASP A 312 -30.51 5.29 -20.31
CA ASP A 312 -30.19 6.71 -20.10
C ASP A 312 -29.56 7.33 -21.36
N PRO A 313 -30.39 7.73 -22.36
CA PRO A 313 -29.90 8.36 -23.58
C PRO A 313 -29.17 9.69 -23.31
N ASP A 314 -29.64 10.49 -22.35
CA ASP A 314 -29.09 11.81 -22.06
C ASP A 314 -27.66 11.68 -21.50
N LEU A 315 -27.43 10.73 -20.60
CA LEU A 315 -26.10 10.39 -20.13
C LEU A 315 -25.20 9.88 -21.25
N ALA A 316 -25.72 9.00 -22.11
CA ALA A 316 -24.98 8.47 -23.25
C ALA A 316 -24.54 9.60 -24.21
N ASP A 317 -25.42 10.57 -24.49
CA ASP A 317 -25.11 11.72 -25.33
C ASP A 317 -24.12 12.70 -24.67
N ALA A 318 -24.24 12.93 -23.36
CA ALA A 318 -23.29 13.74 -22.61
C ALA A 318 -21.87 13.12 -22.64
N ILE A 319 -21.75 11.81 -22.45
CA ILE A 319 -20.46 11.10 -22.55
C ILE A 319 -19.93 11.16 -23.99
N ALA A 320 -20.79 10.94 -24.98
CA ALA A 320 -20.42 10.99 -26.39
C ALA A 320 -19.88 12.37 -26.81
N ALA A 321 -20.47 13.46 -26.29
CA ALA A 321 -20.00 14.83 -26.53
C ALA A 321 -18.57 15.04 -26.01
N GLU A 322 -18.24 14.50 -24.84
CA GLU A 322 -16.91 14.62 -24.24
C GLU A 322 -15.86 13.77 -24.95
N CYS A 323 -16.20 12.52 -25.28
CA CYS A 323 -15.29 11.57 -25.95
C CYS A 323 -15.11 11.87 -27.45
N GLY A 324 -16.10 12.49 -28.09
CA GLY A 324 -16.08 12.89 -29.49
C GLY A 324 -15.27 14.16 -29.78
N GLY A 325 -14.80 14.87 -28.74
CA GLY A 325 -13.98 16.07 -28.86
C GLY A 325 -12.60 15.80 -29.48
N ALA A 326 -12.01 16.83 -30.11
CA ALA A 326 -10.71 16.75 -30.77
C ALA A 326 -9.53 16.49 -29.80
N SER A 327 -9.70 16.79 -28.52
CA SER A 327 -8.65 16.62 -27.50
C SER A 327 -9.17 15.92 -26.25
N TRP A 328 -8.42 14.92 -25.81
CA TRP A 328 -8.65 14.19 -24.57
C TRP A 328 -7.92 14.80 -23.37
N ARG A 329 -7.29 15.98 -23.52
CA ARG A 329 -6.67 16.69 -22.40
C ARG A 329 -7.70 16.99 -21.32
N GLY A 330 -7.54 16.50 -20.10
CA GLY A 330 -8.49 16.67 -19.00
C GLY A 330 -9.76 15.83 -19.11
N ILE A 331 -9.78 14.80 -19.97
CA ILE A 331 -10.94 13.92 -20.18
C ILE A 331 -11.45 13.29 -18.88
N VAL A 332 -10.57 12.96 -17.93
CA VAL A 332 -10.95 12.35 -16.66
C VAL A 332 -11.84 13.30 -15.87
N ARG A 333 -11.44 14.56 -15.71
CA ARG A 333 -12.24 15.58 -15.02
C ARG A 333 -13.53 15.89 -15.77
N ARG A 334 -13.55 15.84 -17.10
CA ARG A 334 -14.79 16.07 -17.87
C ARG A 334 -15.78 14.91 -17.75
N LEU A 335 -15.30 13.67 -17.83
CA LEU A 335 -16.13 12.48 -17.66
C LEU A 335 -16.58 12.28 -16.22
N TRP A 336 -15.74 12.59 -15.23
CA TRP A 336 -16.08 12.45 -13.81
C TRP A 336 -15.91 13.80 -13.09
N PRO A 337 -16.87 14.73 -13.23
CA PRO A 337 -16.70 16.15 -12.86
C PRO A 337 -16.52 16.41 -11.37
N ARG A 338 -16.94 15.48 -10.50
CA ARG A 338 -16.76 15.58 -9.05
C ARG A 338 -15.46 14.93 -8.54
N THR A 339 -14.62 14.40 -9.43
CA THR A 339 -13.35 13.77 -9.06
C THR A 339 -12.44 14.79 -8.39
N LYS A 340 -11.95 14.45 -7.19
CA LYS A 340 -11.05 15.26 -6.37
C LYS A 340 -9.58 14.95 -6.64
N TYR A 341 -9.25 13.69 -6.96
CA TYR A 341 -7.88 13.24 -7.24
C TYR A 341 -7.85 11.92 -8.03
N ILE A 342 -6.66 11.57 -8.53
CA ILE A 342 -6.35 10.29 -9.20
C ILE A 342 -5.46 9.46 -8.27
N ASP A 343 -5.98 8.34 -7.75
CA ASP A 343 -5.27 7.41 -6.86
C ASP A 343 -4.55 6.33 -7.68
N VAL A 344 -3.24 6.51 -7.87
CA VAL A 344 -2.37 5.61 -8.63
C VAL A 344 -0.93 5.71 -8.11
N ILE A 345 -0.22 4.59 -8.05
CA ILE A 345 1.23 4.63 -7.79
C ILE A 345 1.91 5.37 -8.94
N VAL A 346 2.58 6.48 -8.61
CA VAL A 346 3.37 7.34 -9.50
C VAL A 346 4.85 7.43 -9.10
N THR A 347 5.27 6.69 -8.06
CA THR A 347 6.68 6.64 -7.63
C THR A 347 7.47 5.56 -8.37
N GLY A 348 8.79 5.59 -8.23
CA GLY A 348 9.69 4.61 -8.86
C GLY A 348 9.55 4.61 -10.38
N SER A 349 9.48 3.42 -10.99
CA SER A 349 9.33 3.28 -12.45
C SER A 349 8.00 3.81 -12.99
N MET A 350 7.00 4.07 -12.14
CA MET A 350 5.72 4.65 -12.58
C MET A 350 5.80 6.16 -12.81
N ALA A 351 6.86 6.85 -12.33
CA ALA A 351 7.04 8.29 -12.50
C ALA A 351 7.08 8.73 -13.97
N GLN A 352 7.53 7.84 -14.87
CA GLN A 352 7.54 8.08 -16.32
C GLN A 352 6.15 8.38 -16.90
N TYR A 353 5.07 7.99 -16.21
CA TYR A 353 3.69 8.18 -16.65
C TYR A 353 3.05 9.49 -16.16
N ILE A 354 3.71 10.24 -15.27
CA ILE A 354 3.18 11.49 -14.70
C ILE A 354 2.73 12.47 -15.79
N PRO A 355 3.53 12.80 -16.84
CA PRO A 355 3.10 13.76 -17.85
C PRO A 355 1.82 13.35 -18.59
N LEU A 356 1.63 12.05 -18.82
CA LEU A 356 0.44 11.54 -19.49
C LEU A 356 -0.78 11.51 -18.56
N LEU A 357 -0.57 11.23 -17.27
CA LEU A 357 -1.62 11.36 -16.25
C LEU A 357 -2.08 12.81 -16.09
N GLU A 358 -1.16 13.77 -16.07
CA GLU A 358 -1.50 15.20 -16.02
C GLU A 358 -2.28 15.63 -17.27
N PHE A 359 -1.86 15.16 -18.45
CA PHE A 359 -2.54 15.41 -19.71
C PHE A 359 -4.01 14.94 -19.64
N TYR A 360 -4.29 13.70 -19.25
CA TYR A 360 -5.66 13.18 -19.19
C TYR A 360 -6.44 13.64 -17.94
N GLY A 361 -5.75 13.89 -16.83
CA GLY A 361 -6.30 14.28 -15.54
C GLY A 361 -6.83 15.71 -15.52
N GLY A 362 -6.15 16.64 -16.20
CA GLY A 362 -6.60 18.04 -16.28
C GLY A 362 -6.41 18.80 -14.96
N GLY A 363 -5.24 18.64 -14.34
CA GLY A 363 -4.86 19.30 -13.09
C GLY A 363 -5.43 18.66 -11.81
N LEU A 364 -5.93 17.42 -11.90
CA LEU A 364 -6.26 16.63 -10.71
C LEU A 364 -4.97 16.21 -10.00
N PRO A 365 -4.90 16.30 -8.65
CA PRO A 365 -3.79 15.75 -7.87
C PRO A 365 -3.59 14.26 -8.18
N LEU A 366 -2.33 13.86 -8.28
CA LEU A 366 -1.92 12.45 -8.42
C LEU A 366 -1.50 11.96 -7.05
N VAL A 367 -2.20 10.97 -6.53
CA VAL A 367 -2.04 10.51 -5.15
C VAL A 367 -1.48 9.09 -5.16
N SER A 368 -0.34 8.92 -4.51
CA SER A 368 0.28 7.62 -4.26
C SER A 368 0.14 7.27 -2.78
N THR A 369 -0.80 6.38 -2.45
CA THR A 369 -1.28 6.17 -1.08
C THR A 369 -0.42 5.22 -0.24
N MET A 370 0.17 4.21 -0.85
CA MET A 370 0.80 3.11 -0.12
C MET A 370 2.02 2.55 -0.83
N TYR A 371 2.89 1.93 -0.03
CA TYR A 371 4.05 1.20 -0.47
C TYR A 371 4.01 -0.23 0.10
N ALA A 372 4.03 -1.22 -0.79
CA ALA A 372 3.81 -2.63 -0.46
C ALA A 372 4.37 -3.55 -1.54
N SER A 373 4.56 -4.82 -1.18
CA SER A 373 5.01 -5.87 -2.08
C SER A 373 4.22 -7.17 -1.89
N SER A 374 4.67 -8.27 -2.52
CA SER A 374 4.05 -9.59 -2.31
C SER A 374 4.54 -10.26 -1.03
N GLU A 375 5.77 -9.93 -0.62
CA GLU A 375 6.48 -10.36 0.58
C GLU A 375 5.83 -9.78 1.84
N SER A 376 5.58 -8.47 1.86
CA SER A 376 4.93 -7.78 2.98
C SER A 376 4.32 -6.46 2.52
N TYR A 377 3.40 -5.92 3.32
CA TYR A 377 2.95 -4.54 3.19
C TYR A 377 3.82 -3.68 4.11
N PHE A 378 4.19 -2.48 3.65
CA PHE A 378 5.27 -1.73 4.29
C PHE A 378 4.79 -0.44 4.94
N GLY A 379 4.29 0.49 4.13
CA GLY A 379 4.05 1.85 4.59
C GLY A 379 2.97 2.58 3.81
N ILE A 380 2.62 3.75 4.32
CA ILE A 380 1.58 4.62 3.78
C ILE A 380 2.14 6.03 3.58
N ASN A 381 1.61 6.76 2.61
CA ASN A 381 1.92 8.17 2.43
C ASN A 381 1.07 9.02 3.38
N LEU A 382 1.71 9.63 4.39
CA LEU A 382 1.03 10.49 5.37
C LEU A 382 0.68 11.88 4.81
N ARG A 383 1.25 12.27 3.65
CA ARG A 383 0.99 13.53 2.95
C ARG A 383 0.55 13.24 1.50
N PRO A 384 -0.63 12.63 1.30
CA PRO A 384 -1.07 12.12 0.00
C PRO A 384 -1.23 13.17 -1.11
N LEU A 385 -1.36 14.46 -0.76
CA LEU A 385 -1.55 15.55 -1.72
C LEU A 385 -0.25 16.30 -2.11
N ASP A 386 0.90 15.92 -1.54
CA ASP A 386 2.18 16.47 -1.98
C ASP A 386 2.44 16.11 -3.46
N PRO A 387 3.23 16.91 -4.19
CA PRO A 387 3.59 16.61 -5.57
C PRO A 387 4.22 15.21 -5.74
N PRO A 388 4.05 14.54 -6.88
CA PRO A 388 4.58 13.20 -7.13
C PRO A 388 6.08 13.02 -6.83
N GLU A 389 6.88 14.06 -7.06
CA GLU A 389 8.32 14.11 -6.80
C GLU A 389 8.70 14.20 -5.31
N GLU A 390 7.76 14.60 -4.45
CA GLU A 390 7.92 14.75 -3.00
C GLU A 390 7.27 13.61 -2.22
N VAL A 391 6.77 12.56 -2.89
CA VAL A 391 6.12 11.43 -2.20
C VAL A 391 7.09 10.71 -1.28
N VAL A 392 6.68 10.60 -0.01
CA VAL A 392 7.38 9.90 1.07
C VAL A 392 6.45 8.85 1.67
N TYR A 393 6.94 7.63 1.86
CA TYR A 393 6.20 6.57 2.54
C TYR A 393 6.72 6.40 3.96
N THR A 394 5.83 6.46 4.94
CA THR A 394 6.13 6.12 6.33
C THR A 394 5.90 4.63 6.53
N LEU A 395 6.97 3.90 6.82
CA LEU A 395 6.89 2.49 7.18
C LEU A 395 6.12 2.32 8.48
N LEU A 396 5.17 1.40 8.50
CA LEU A 396 4.36 1.09 9.67
C LEU A 396 5.11 0.06 10.53
N PRO A 397 5.62 0.42 11.72
CA PRO A 397 6.56 -0.42 12.47
C PRO A 397 6.00 -1.76 12.96
N ASN A 398 4.70 -2.02 12.83
CA ASN A 398 4.05 -3.27 13.24
C ASN A 398 3.86 -4.28 12.10
N MET A 399 4.20 -3.93 10.86
CA MET A 399 3.89 -4.75 9.68
C MET A 399 4.90 -5.89 9.47
N CYS A 400 6.19 -5.62 9.68
CA CYS A 400 7.26 -6.60 9.75
C CYS A 400 8.46 -5.98 10.51
N TYR A 401 9.50 -6.76 10.79
CA TYR A 401 10.74 -6.22 11.35
C TYR A 401 11.63 -5.69 10.21
N TYR A 402 12.04 -4.44 10.32
CA TYR A 402 12.76 -3.70 9.28
C TYR A 402 14.22 -3.47 9.67
N GLU A 403 15.08 -3.81 8.74
CA GLU A 403 16.50 -3.51 8.77
C GLU A 403 16.91 -2.86 7.44
N PHE A 404 18.07 -2.22 7.43
CA PHE A 404 18.51 -1.39 6.32
C PHE A 404 20.00 -1.57 6.10
N ILE A 405 20.39 -2.01 4.91
CA ILE A 405 21.80 -2.09 4.51
C ILE A 405 22.19 -0.73 3.93
N LYS A 406 23.17 -0.05 4.50
CA LYS A 406 23.66 1.23 3.97
C LYS A 406 24.31 1.02 2.59
N VAL A 407 23.97 1.91 1.66
CA VAL A 407 24.44 1.86 0.28
C VAL A 407 25.16 3.15 -0.07
N GLU A 408 26.41 3.04 -0.50
CA GLU A 408 27.17 4.15 -1.07
C GLU A 408 26.99 4.18 -2.60
N LYS A 409 27.00 5.38 -3.17
CA LYS A 409 27.12 5.56 -4.63
C LYS A 409 28.59 5.73 -4.95
N ASP A 410 29.16 4.78 -5.68
CA ASP A 410 30.51 4.94 -6.23
C ASP A 410 30.50 6.06 -7.29
N GLY A 411 31.69 6.57 -7.63
CA GLY A 411 31.89 7.64 -8.61
C GLY A 411 31.30 7.34 -10.01
N ASP A 412 31.08 6.07 -10.33
CA ASP A 412 30.48 5.60 -11.59
C ASP A 412 28.95 5.39 -11.49
N GLY A 413 28.35 5.68 -10.34
CA GLY A 413 26.92 5.49 -10.07
C GLY A 413 26.52 4.05 -9.73
N GLU A 414 27.48 3.12 -9.73
CA GLU A 414 27.27 1.77 -9.17
C GLU A 414 27.12 1.85 -7.65
N LYS A 415 26.23 1.02 -7.12
CA LYS A 415 25.84 1.02 -5.71
C LYS A 415 26.57 -0.09 -5.00
N VAL A 416 27.43 0.27 -4.03
CA VAL A 416 28.16 -0.71 -3.23
C VAL A 416 27.52 -0.78 -1.84
N ARG A 417 27.24 -2.00 -1.38
CA ARG A 417 26.80 -2.27 -0.02
C ARG A 417 27.98 -2.01 0.92
N ASP A 418 27.82 -1.07 1.86
CA ASP A 418 28.80 -0.83 2.93
C ASP A 418 28.78 -1.98 3.97
N GLY A 419 27.74 -2.82 3.92
CA GLY A 419 27.58 -3.99 4.80
C GLY A 419 27.08 -3.65 6.19
N GLU A 420 27.05 -2.36 6.58
CA GLU A 420 26.41 -1.91 7.82
C GLU A 420 24.89 -2.09 7.72
N VAL A 421 24.35 -2.92 8.61
CA VAL A 421 22.91 -3.16 8.76
C VAL A 421 22.41 -2.38 9.96
N VAL A 422 21.46 -1.46 9.75
CA VAL A 422 20.86 -0.64 10.81
C VAL A 422 19.38 -0.94 10.97
N ASP A 423 18.85 -0.74 12.18
CA ASP A 423 17.42 -0.88 12.47
C ASP A 423 16.61 0.29 11.90
N LEU A 424 15.29 0.15 11.83
CA LEU A 424 14.36 1.21 11.40
C LEU A 424 14.63 2.60 11.98
N VAL A 425 14.93 2.68 13.28
CA VAL A 425 15.17 3.96 13.96
C VAL A 425 16.62 4.42 13.91
N GLY A 426 17.52 3.63 13.31
CA GLY A 426 18.95 3.92 13.18
C GLY A 426 19.36 4.49 11.83
N VAL A 427 18.42 4.67 10.88
CA VAL A 427 18.73 5.23 9.56
C VAL A 427 19.03 6.74 9.62
N GLU A 428 19.91 7.21 8.74
CA GLU A 428 20.36 8.60 8.67
C GLU A 428 19.63 9.37 7.56
N VAL A 429 19.17 10.58 7.86
CA VAL A 429 18.51 11.45 6.87
C VAL A 429 19.48 11.81 5.74
N GLY A 430 19.06 11.58 4.50
CA GLY A 430 19.85 11.81 3.28
C GLY A 430 20.67 10.61 2.79
N ALA A 431 20.85 9.58 3.62
CA ALA A 431 21.55 8.35 3.22
C ALA A 431 20.64 7.42 2.38
N TYR A 432 21.27 6.49 1.65
CA TYR A 432 20.59 5.50 0.84
C TYR A 432 20.70 4.14 1.48
N TYR A 433 19.60 3.39 1.48
CA TYR A 433 19.55 2.06 2.05
C TYR A 433 18.83 1.07 1.13
N GLU A 434 19.22 -0.18 1.26
CA GLU A 434 18.46 -1.33 0.78
C GLU A 434 17.60 -1.90 1.91
N LEU A 435 16.32 -2.12 1.64
CA LEU A 435 15.36 -2.61 2.64
C LEU A 435 15.53 -4.11 2.89
N VAL A 436 15.72 -4.49 4.16
CA VAL A 436 15.70 -5.88 4.63
C VAL A 436 14.47 -6.08 5.51
N VAL A 437 13.73 -7.15 5.26
CA VAL A 437 12.51 -7.46 6.00
C VAL A 437 12.57 -8.84 6.63
N THR A 438 12.19 -8.91 7.90
CA THR A 438 11.85 -10.16 8.56
C THR A 438 10.34 -10.19 8.77
N THR A 439 9.66 -11.02 7.99
CA THR A 439 8.21 -11.18 8.03
C THR A 439 7.79 -12.17 9.13
N PHE A 440 6.48 -12.33 9.33
CA PHE A 440 5.94 -13.30 10.28
C PHE A 440 6.12 -14.77 9.85
N THR A 441 6.63 -15.02 8.64
CA THR A 441 7.09 -16.35 8.21
C THR A 441 8.56 -16.63 8.58
N GLY A 442 9.24 -15.73 9.29
CA GLY A 442 10.53 -15.99 9.95
C GLY A 442 11.78 -15.84 9.08
N GLU A 443 11.63 -15.48 7.80
CA GLU A 443 12.75 -15.32 6.85
C GLU A 443 13.28 -13.88 6.88
N ARG A 444 14.61 -13.70 6.98
CA ARG A 444 15.32 -12.39 7.01
C ARG A 444 15.81 -12.02 5.61
N VAL A 445 14.90 -11.55 4.75
CA VAL A 445 15.13 -11.44 3.31
C VAL A 445 15.42 -9.99 2.90
N CYS A 446 16.46 -9.80 2.09
CA CYS A 446 16.73 -8.55 1.40
C CYS A 446 15.68 -8.35 0.31
N SER A 447 14.94 -7.24 0.34
CA SER A 447 13.94 -6.95 -0.68
C SER A 447 14.66 -6.46 -1.95
N PRO A 448 14.65 -7.22 -3.06
CA PRO A 448 15.60 -7.02 -4.16
C PRO A 448 15.25 -5.86 -5.10
N PHE A 449 14.27 -5.01 -4.75
CA PHE A 449 13.78 -3.93 -5.62
C PHE A 449 13.78 -2.54 -4.98
N ASP A 450 14.31 -2.43 -3.76
CA ASP A 450 13.95 -1.36 -2.86
C ASP A 450 15.18 -0.58 -2.40
N PHE A 451 15.63 0.32 -3.28
CA PHE A 451 16.59 1.35 -2.93
C PHE A 451 15.85 2.62 -2.56
N PHE A 452 15.93 3.01 -1.29
CA PHE A 452 15.33 4.25 -0.81
C PHE A 452 16.41 5.25 -0.42
N PRO A 453 16.38 6.49 -0.92
CA PRO A 453 16.89 7.58 -0.10
C PRO A 453 16.00 7.66 1.14
N THR A 454 16.57 7.90 2.32
CA THR A 454 15.77 8.13 3.53
C THR A 454 14.87 9.35 3.41
N SER A 455 15.13 10.26 2.45
CA SER A 455 14.17 11.31 2.10
C SER A 455 12.81 10.77 1.62
N CYS A 456 12.76 9.52 1.13
CA CYS A 456 11.52 8.83 0.77
C CYS A 456 10.96 7.95 1.90
N MET A 457 11.67 7.82 3.03
CA MET A 457 11.19 7.15 4.24
C MET A 457 10.84 8.19 5.30
N GLY A 458 9.55 8.37 5.52
CA GLY A 458 9.06 9.32 6.51
C GLY A 458 9.21 8.75 7.90
N LEU A 459 10.39 8.86 8.50
CA LEU A 459 10.50 8.82 9.96
C LEU A 459 10.05 10.18 10.46
N SER A 460 8.89 10.23 11.11
CA SER A 460 8.36 11.47 11.71
C SER A 460 9.39 12.04 12.67
N THR A 461 10.19 12.99 12.21
CA THR A 461 11.09 13.75 13.06
C THR A 461 10.25 14.75 13.86
N PRO A 462 10.70 15.19 15.05
CA PRO A 462 10.01 16.22 15.81
C PRO A 462 9.72 17.51 15.04
N SER A 463 10.45 17.77 13.95
CA SER A 463 10.27 18.92 13.05
C SER A 463 8.99 18.89 12.20
N ASP A 464 8.44 17.71 11.88
CA ASP A 464 7.16 17.59 11.17
C ASP A 464 5.95 17.83 12.10
N ARG A 465 6.18 17.95 13.42
CA ARG A 465 5.14 18.17 14.46
C ARG A 465 4.52 19.58 14.43
N LYS A 466 4.89 20.43 13.46
CA LYS A 466 4.31 21.78 13.29
C LYS A 466 3.12 21.85 12.32
N ILE A 467 2.54 20.72 11.92
CA ILE A 467 1.24 20.69 11.23
C ILE A 467 0.13 20.21 12.19
N ASN A 468 0.11 20.82 13.38
CA ASN A 468 -1.00 20.80 14.34
C ASN A 468 -1.34 22.25 14.67
N GLY A 469 -2.28 22.79 13.92
CA GLY A 469 -2.96 24.07 14.08
C GLY A 469 -4.31 23.97 13.41
#